data_AF-A0A8J8TCS9-F1
#
_entry.id   AF-A0A8J8TCS9-F1
#
_cell.length_a   1.000
_cell.length_b   1.000
_cell.length_c   1.000
_cell.angle_alpha   90.00
_cell.angle_beta   90.00
_cell.angle_gamma   90.00
#
_symmetry.space_group_name_H-M   'P 1'
#
loop_
_entity.id
_entity.type
_entity.pdbx_description
1 polymer ?
#
loop_
_entity_poly.entity_id
_entity_poly.type
_entity_poly.pdbx_seq_one_letter_code
_entity_poly.pdbx_strand_id
1 'polypeptide(L)'
;MGTSEGSHGSRVEPPGGTEPNGIAVNTAEALDLLSDEYARQLLYALGVKPRSASALAERVDASRATVYRRLDDLEAADLIESRVAIDGDGHHRKRFHVAIEALHLRFGDDDIEITPAAASPATTATAGNEIDTAALLSVLGDEYTRAVLTAMEQTAMPARGIADRADVSRPTVYRRLNRLTEVGLVETVTTAQSNGQDRQAYRVALDAVACSLIDGSTIDAAAMDAADTETAEPDTAEPESNERTESPDAGDDRPTVSA
;
A
#
# COMPACT_ATOMS: atom_id res chain seq x y z
N MET A 1 -59.69 34.47 15.69
CA MET A 1 -59.07 33.57 14.70
C MET A 1 -57.85 34.27 14.12
N GLY A 2 -56.64 33.80 14.42
CA GLY A 2 -55.38 34.34 13.90
C GLY A 2 -54.25 33.32 14.08
N THR A 3 -53.65 32.93 12.94
CA THR A 3 -52.24 32.53 12.69
C THR A 3 -51.55 31.70 13.79
N SER A 4 -51.37 30.38 13.66
CA SER A 4 -50.46 29.65 12.75
C SER A 4 -49.02 30.16 12.79
N GLU A 5 -48.19 29.57 13.67
CA GLU A 5 -46.73 29.53 13.54
C GLU A 5 -46.25 28.12 13.87
N GLY A 6 -45.92 27.37 12.80
CA GLY A 6 -45.22 26.10 12.89
C GLY A 6 -43.75 26.37 13.16
N SER A 7 -43.27 25.93 14.32
CA SER A 7 -41.85 25.89 14.63
C SER A 7 -41.21 24.69 13.91
N HIS A 8 -40.74 24.92 12.68
CA HIS A 8 -39.80 24.02 12.01
C HIS A 8 -38.42 24.28 12.62
N GLY A 9 -38.10 23.54 13.69
CA GLY A 9 -36.72 23.37 14.13
C GLY A 9 -35.98 22.59 13.05
N SER A 10 -35.32 23.32 12.14
CA SER A 10 -34.36 22.76 11.20
C SER A 10 -33.20 22.21 12.03
N ARG A 11 -33.26 20.90 12.32
CA ARG A 11 -32.14 20.13 12.83
C ARG A 11 -31.12 20.10 11.69
N VAL A 12 -30.16 21.02 11.75
CA VAL A 12 -28.93 20.92 10.97
C VAL A 12 -28.28 19.61 11.39
N GLU A 13 -28.45 18.59 10.55
CA GLU A 13 -27.61 17.41 10.61
C GLU A 13 -26.16 17.87 10.40
N PRO A 14 -25.21 17.48 11.26
CA PRO A 14 -23.81 17.78 10.99
C PRO A 14 -23.46 17.12 9.64
N PRO A 15 -22.72 17.82 8.75
CA PRO A 15 -22.24 17.19 7.53
C PRO A 15 -21.42 15.96 7.92
N GLY A 16 -21.64 14.89 7.16
CA GLY A 16 -21.15 13.54 7.42
C GLY A 16 -19.73 13.53 7.96
N GLY A 17 -19.50 12.63 8.92
CA GLY A 17 -18.15 12.25 9.28
C GLY A 17 -17.40 12.01 7.98
N THR A 18 -16.32 12.76 7.77
CA THR A 18 -15.30 12.41 6.82
C THR A 18 -14.96 10.95 7.12
N GLU A 19 -15.48 10.04 6.29
CA GLU A 19 -14.97 8.69 6.24
C GLU A 19 -13.45 8.84 6.12
N PRO A 20 -12.65 8.14 6.95
CA PRO A 20 -11.22 8.29 6.88
C PRO A 20 -10.84 8.12 5.42
N ASN A 21 -10.19 9.14 4.86
CA ASN A 21 -9.64 9.15 3.52
C ASN A 21 -8.53 8.10 3.49
N GLY A 22 -8.95 6.83 3.48
CA GLY A 22 -8.15 5.64 3.51
C GLY A 22 -7.94 5.17 2.09
N ILE A 23 -6.84 4.47 1.88
CA ILE A 23 -6.50 3.71 0.68
C ILE A 23 -7.81 3.13 0.08
N ALA A 24 -8.15 3.43 -1.18
CA ALA A 24 -9.38 2.91 -1.81
C ALA A 24 -9.47 1.39 -1.84
N VAL A 25 -8.32 0.74 -1.63
CA VAL A 25 -8.12 -0.70 -1.60
C VAL A 25 -8.17 -1.20 -0.14
N ASN A 26 -8.67 -2.43 0.07
CA ASN A 26 -8.73 -3.00 1.42
C ASN A 26 -7.32 -3.30 1.99
N THR A 27 -7.21 -3.44 3.31
CA THR A 27 -5.93 -3.67 4.01
C THR A 27 -5.11 -4.84 3.44
N ALA A 28 -5.76 -5.95 3.08
CA ALA A 28 -5.06 -7.14 2.60
C ALA A 28 -4.34 -6.87 1.28
N GLU A 29 -5.05 -6.29 0.31
CA GLU A 29 -4.49 -5.94 -0.99
C GLU A 29 -3.39 -4.86 -0.88
N ALA A 30 -3.58 -3.88 0.01
CA ALA A 30 -2.55 -2.89 0.30
C ALA A 30 -1.28 -3.53 0.89
N LEU A 31 -1.40 -4.48 1.83
CA LEU A 31 -0.26 -5.21 2.39
C LEU A 31 0.40 -6.12 1.37
N ASP A 32 -0.38 -6.80 0.53
CA ASP A 32 0.15 -7.67 -0.52
C ASP A 32 0.97 -6.83 -1.52
N LEU A 33 0.46 -5.66 -1.91
CA LEU A 33 1.18 -4.72 -2.77
C LEU A 33 2.43 -4.16 -2.09
N LEU A 34 2.33 -3.72 -0.83
CA LEU A 34 3.47 -3.20 -0.08
C LEU A 34 4.48 -4.29 0.30
N SER A 35 4.11 -5.57 0.23
CA SER A 35 5.04 -6.68 0.41
C SER A 35 5.90 -6.95 -0.84
N ASP A 36 5.47 -6.44 -2.00
CA ASP A 36 6.21 -6.52 -3.26
C ASP A 36 7.39 -5.53 -3.26
N GLU A 37 8.59 -6.07 -3.44
CA GLU A 37 9.83 -5.28 -3.43
C GLU A 37 9.86 -4.23 -4.55
N TYR A 38 9.34 -4.55 -5.74
CA TYR A 38 9.31 -3.59 -6.84
C TYR A 38 8.33 -2.45 -6.56
N ALA A 39 7.19 -2.74 -5.92
CA ALA A 39 6.26 -1.68 -5.50
C ALA A 39 6.92 -0.70 -4.53
N ARG A 40 7.66 -1.21 -3.53
CA ARG A 40 8.39 -0.37 -2.56
C ARG A 40 9.52 0.43 -3.23
N GLN A 41 10.27 -0.18 -4.15
CA GLN A 41 11.30 0.50 -4.93
C GLN A 41 10.73 1.64 -5.80
N LEU A 42 9.57 1.44 -6.41
CA LEU A 42 8.88 2.46 -7.19
C LEU A 42 8.42 3.62 -6.28
N LEU A 43 7.82 3.32 -5.13
CA LEU A 43 7.41 4.33 -4.15
C LEU A 43 8.60 5.15 -3.65
N TYR A 44 9.70 4.50 -3.28
CA TYR A 44 10.93 5.18 -2.88
C TYR A 44 11.46 6.09 -3.99
N ALA A 45 11.56 5.58 -5.22
CA ALA A 45 12.01 6.37 -6.36
C ALA A 45 11.09 7.58 -6.60
N LEU A 46 9.78 7.41 -6.50
CA LEU A 46 8.83 8.52 -6.67
C LEU A 46 8.87 9.52 -5.52
N GLY A 47 9.20 9.08 -4.31
CA GLY A 47 9.40 9.92 -3.13
C GLY A 47 10.58 10.87 -3.27
N VAL A 48 11.67 10.43 -3.92
CA VAL A 48 12.82 11.30 -4.22
C VAL A 48 12.44 12.39 -5.23
N LYS A 49 11.78 12.01 -6.34
CA LYS A 49 11.24 12.96 -7.31
C LYS A 49 10.20 12.30 -8.22
N PRO A 50 9.22 13.07 -8.75
CA PRO A 50 8.28 12.58 -9.75
C PRO A 50 8.98 12.10 -11.02
N ARG A 51 8.58 10.93 -11.54
CA ARG A 51 9.23 10.27 -12.69
C ARG A 51 8.20 9.70 -13.66
N SER A 52 8.58 9.52 -14.93
CA SER A 52 7.79 8.76 -15.90
C SER A 52 7.95 7.25 -15.67
N ALA A 53 7.03 6.44 -16.20
CA ALA A 53 7.16 4.99 -16.17
C ALA A 53 8.46 4.48 -16.83
N SER A 54 8.88 5.08 -17.95
CA SER A 54 10.14 4.70 -18.61
C SER A 54 11.36 4.95 -17.74
N ALA A 55 11.43 6.12 -17.08
CA ALA A 55 12.52 6.48 -16.20
C ALA A 55 12.57 5.60 -14.94
N LEU A 56 11.41 5.10 -14.48
CA LEU A 56 11.35 4.13 -13.40
C LEU A 56 11.82 2.74 -13.84
N ALA A 57 11.46 2.32 -15.05
CA ALA A 57 11.87 1.03 -15.62
C ALA A 57 13.37 0.91 -15.92
N GLU A 58 14.07 2.03 -16.07
CA GLU A 58 15.52 2.06 -16.20
C GLU A 58 16.24 1.99 -14.84
N ARG A 59 15.56 2.35 -13.75
CA ARG A 59 16.13 2.39 -12.39
C ARG A 59 15.86 1.15 -11.58
N VAL A 60 14.71 0.51 -11.80
CA VAL A 60 14.29 -0.69 -11.10
C VAL A 60 14.71 -1.90 -11.93
N ASP A 61 15.32 -2.91 -11.31
CA ASP A 61 15.70 -4.17 -11.97
C ASP A 61 14.46 -5.06 -12.22
N ALA A 62 13.53 -4.53 -13.01
CA ALA A 62 12.25 -5.15 -13.37
C ALA A 62 11.95 -4.91 -14.85
N SER A 63 11.16 -5.81 -15.45
CA SER A 63 10.67 -5.59 -16.80
C SER A 63 9.76 -4.36 -16.88
N ARG A 64 9.74 -3.66 -18.01
CA ARG A 64 8.79 -2.54 -18.24
C ARG A 64 7.35 -2.96 -17.94
N ALA A 65 6.92 -4.13 -18.39
CA ALA A 65 5.58 -4.65 -18.13
C ALA A 65 5.29 -4.81 -16.62
N THR A 66 6.28 -5.25 -15.83
CA THR A 66 6.19 -5.30 -14.38
C THR A 66 6.03 -3.90 -13.78
N VAL A 67 6.82 -2.93 -14.23
CA VAL A 67 6.77 -1.55 -13.75
C VAL A 67 5.43 -0.90 -14.05
N TYR A 68 4.94 -0.99 -15.28
CA TYR A 68 3.61 -0.46 -15.65
C TYR A 68 2.51 -1.09 -14.80
N ARG A 69 2.48 -2.43 -14.69
CA ARG A 69 1.49 -3.12 -13.84
C ARG A 69 1.54 -2.63 -12.39
N ARG A 70 2.73 -2.49 -11.81
CA ARG A 70 2.87 -2.03 -10.42
C ARG A 70 2.50 -0.57 -10.24
N LEU A 71 2.75 0.28 -11.23
CA LEU A 71 2.26 1.67 -11.20
C LEU A 71 0.74 1.71 -11.25
N ASP A 72 0.11 0.89 -12.09
CA ASP A 72 -1.35 0.77 -12.14
C ASP A 72 -1.91 0.27 -10.80
N ASP A 73 -1.29 -0.77 -10.19
CA ASP A 73 -1.68 -1.30 -8.88
C ASP A 73 -1.54 -0.25 -7.77
N LEU A 74 -0.45 0.54 -7.78
CA LEU A 74 -0.19 1.60 -6.80
C LEU A 74 -1.14 2.80 -6.98
N GLU A 75 -1.48 3.16 -8.22
CA GLU A 75 -2.42 4.24 -8.52
C GLU A 75 -3.84 3.82 -8.14
N ALA A 76 -4.23 2.57 -8.39
CA ALA A 76 -5.51 2.01 -7.95
C ALA A 76 -5.66 1.98 -6.42
N ALA A 77 -4.53 1.90 -5.68
CA ALA A 77 -4.48 1.96 -4.23
C ALA A 77 -4.33 3.39 -3.66
N ASP A 78 -4.42 4.44 -4.50
CA ASP A 78 -4.21 5.84 -4.10
C ASP A 78 -2.85 6.09 -3.39
N LEU A 79 -1.87 5.22 -3.58
CA LEU A 79 -0.51 5.41 -3.03
C LEU A 79 0.29 6.35 -3.93
N ILE A 80 -0.05 6.41 -5.22
CA ILE A 80 0.51 7.33 -6.20
C ILE A 80 -0.61 7.95 -7.04
N GLU A 81 -0.29 9.05 -7.71
CA GLU A 81 -1.15 9.67 -8.72
C GLU A 81 -0.34 9.97 -9.99
N SER A 82 -0.98 9.91 -11.16
CA SER A 82 -0.38 10.34 -12.42
C SER A 82 -0.82 11.75 -12.85
N ARG A 83 0.12 12.55 -13.34
CA ARG A 83 -0.11 13.87 -13.94
C ARG A 83 0.48 13.92 -15.33
N VAL A 84 -0.24 14.53 -16.27
CA VAL A 84 0.29 14.76 -17.63
C VAL A 84 1.22 15.97 -17.60
N ALA A 85 2.47 15.78 -18.00
CA ALA A 85 3.47 16.83 -18.17
C ALA A 85 3.85 16.95 -19.65
N ILE A 86 4.01 18.18 -20.12
CA ILE A 86 4.53 18.46 -21.47
C ILE A 86 6.05 18.55 -21.36
N ASP A 87 6.77 17.78 -22.15
CA ASP A 87 8.23 17.90 -22.24
C ASP A 87 8.67 19.06 -23.15
N GLY A 88 9.99 19.26 -23.27
CA GLY A 88 10.57 20.32 -24.10
C GLY A 88 10.31 20.17 -25.60
N ASP A 89 9.93 18.96 -26.03
CA ASP A 89 9.65 18.60 -27.43
C ASP A 89 8.13 18.66 -27.74
N GLY A 90 7.29 18.94 -26.74
CA GLY A 90 5.85 19.06 -26.88
C GLY A 90 5.08 17.74 -26.72
N HIS A 91 5.75 16.64 -26.35
CA HIS A 91 5.09 15.38 -26.08
C HIS A 91 4.52 15.35 -24.66
N HIS A 92 3.27 14.90 -24.56
CA HIS A 92 2.59 14.67 -23.29
C HIS A 92 3.07 13.35 -22.69
N ARG A 93 3.69 13.40 -21.51
CA ARG A 93 4.10 12.20 -20.75
C ARG A 93 3.44 12.16 -19.40
N LYS A 94 2.95 10.98 -19.00
CA LYS A 94 2.52 10.74 -17.63
C LYS A 94 3.74 10.76 -16.71
N ARG A 95 3.68 11.57 -15.66
CA ARG A 95 4.59 11.55 -14.51
C ARG A 95 3.82 11.12 -13.29
N PHE A 96 4.39 10.18 -12.55
CA PHE A 96 3.81 9.67 -11.33
C PHE A 96 4.36 10.45 -10.13
N HIS A 97 3.54 10.63 -9.12
CA HIS A 97 3.81 11.33 -7.88
C HIS A 97 3.36 10.45 -6.72
N VAL A 98 4.11 10.45 -5.62
CA VAL A 98 3.61 9.84 -4.37
C VAL A 98 2.44 10.67 -3.86
N ALA A 99 1.33 9.99 -3.55
CA ALA A 99 0.15 10.62 -2.96
C ALA A 99 0.18 10.54 -1.42
N ILE A 100 0.79 9.49 -0.86
CA ILE A 100 0.92 9.25 0.58
C ILE A 100 2.39 9.01 0.93
N GLU A 101 2.94 9.82 1.82
CA GLU A 101 4.36 9.71 2.21
C GLU A 101 4.61 8.68 3.33
N ALA A 102 3.60 8.40 4.15
CA ALA A 102 3.71 7.49 5.28
C ALA A 102 2.39 6.78 5.59
N LEU A 103 2.50 5.60 6.18
CA LEU A 103 1.38 4.76 6.60
C LEU A 103 1.49 4.44 8.09
N HIS A 104 0.36 4.36 8.77
CA HIS A 104 0.26 3.80 10.11
C HIS A 104 -0.43 2.44 10.04
N LEU A 105 0.30 1.40 10.45
CA LEU A 105 -0.21 0.05 10.65
C LEU A 105 -0.64 -0.07 12.12
N ARG A 106 -1.88 -0.46 12.37
CA ARG A 106 -2.38 -0.75 13.72
C ARG A 106 -2.75 -2.22 13.83
N PHE A 107 -2.32 -2.86 14.90
CA PHE A 107 -2.57 -4.28 15.17
C PHE A 107 -3.66 -4.40 16.23
N GLY A 108 -4.90 -4.63 15.78
CA GLY A 108 -6.07 -4.78 16.64
C GLY A 108 -6.40 -6.23 16.99
N ASP A 109 -7.50 -6.40 17.72
CA ASP A 109 -7.97 -7.71 18.21
C ASP A 109 -8.42 -8.65 17.08
N ASP A 110 -9.05 -8.06 16.06
CA ASP A 110 -9.69 -8.81 14.97
C ASP A 110 -8.97 -8.60 13.63
N ASP A 111 -8.31 -7.46 13.44
CA ASP A 111 -7.73 -7.10 12.14
C ASP A 111 -6.53 -6.16 12.24
N ILE A 112 -5.77 -6.14 11.13
CA ILE A 112 -4.76 -5.14 10.86
C ILE A 112 -5.43 -3.98 10.13
N GLU A 113 -5.18 -2.76 10.59
CA GLU A 113 -5.70 -1.54 9.98
C GLU A 113 -4.55 -0.72 9.40
N ILE A 114 -4.75 -0.21 8.17
CA ILE A 114 -3.81 0.71 7.53
C ILE A 114 -4.49 2.04 7.34
N THR A 115 -3.81 3.09 7.77
CA THR A 115 -4.26 4.47 7.55
C THR A 115 -3.12 5.30 6.97
N PRO A 116 -3.40 6.22 6.03
CA PRO A 116 -2.40 7.19 5.62
C PRO A 116 -2.06 8.09 6.80
N ALA A 117 -0.76 8.25 7.04
CA ALA A 117 -0.27 9.22 7.99
C ALA A 117 -0.15 10.57 7.28
N ALA A 118 -0.82 11.59 7.80
CA ALA A 118 -0.55 12.95 7.34
C ALA A 118 0.93 13.26 7.58
N ALA A 119 1.61 13.81 6.57
CA ALA A 119 2.98 14.31 6.68
C ALA A 119 3.02 15.44 7.73
N SER A 120 3.13 15.06 8.99
CA SER A 120 3.41 15.94 10.12
C SER A 120 4.50 15.28 10.93
N PRO A 121 5.67 15.93 11.09
CA PRO A 121 6.73 15.40 11.90
C PRO A 121 6.40 15.69 13.37
N ALA A 122 5.50 14.92 13.97
CA ALA A 122 5.34 14.90 15.42
C ALA A 122 4.48 13.72 15.90
N THR A 123 5.13 12.82 16.63
CA THR A 123 4.55 11.97 17.69
C THR A 123 3.76 10.75 17.16
N THR A 124 4.22 9.51 17.32
CA THR A 124 4.82 8.94 18.54
C THR A 124 5.82 7.86 18.17
N ALA A 125 7.09 8.10 18.50
CA ALA A 125 8.06 7.04 18.63
C ALA A 125 7.65 6.17 19.83
N THR A 126 7.21 4.93 19.57
CA THR A 126 7.49 3.86 20.52
C THR A 126 8.97 3.52 20.34
N ALA A 127 9.82 4.21 21.09
CA ALA A 127 11.22 3.86 21.21
C ALA A 127 11.32 2.43 21.77
N GLY A 128 11.93 1.50 21.02
CA GLY A 128 12.18 0.16 21.55
C GLY A 128 12.81 -0.85 20.60
N ASN A 129 12.59 -0.77 19.30
CA ASN A 129 13.25 -1.63 18.32
C ASN A 129 13.32 -0.87 16.98
N GLU A 130 14.49 -0.77 16.37
CA GLU A 130 14.60 -0.32 14.98
C GLU A 130 14.04 -1.46 14.13
N ILE A 131 12.72 -1.45 13.94
CA ILE A 131 12.03 -2.50 13.19
C ILE A 131 12.39 -2.30 11.73
N ASP A 132 12.99 -3.33 11.15
CA ASP A 132 13.15 -3.40 9.71
C ASP A 132 11.76 -3.39 9.05
N THR A 133 11.42 -2.25 8.45
CA THR A 133 10.08 -2.02 7.91
C THR A 133 9.87 -2.81 6.64
N ALA A 134 10.92 -3.02 5.83
CA ALA A 134 10.88 -3.87 4.65
C ALA A 134 10.58 -5.32 5.04
N ALA A 135 11.28 -5.85 6.05
CA ALA A 135 11.04 -7.19 6.57
C ALA A 135 9.64 -7.33 7.18
N LEU A 136 9.18 -6.32 7.93
CA LEU A 136 7.83 -6.27 8.49
C LEU A 136 6.76 -6.36 7.38
N LEU A 137 6.83 -5.50 6.36
CA LEU A 137 5.88 -5.49 5.25
C LEU A 137 5.91 -6.81 4.46
N SER A 138 7.10 -7.39 4.28
CA SER A 138 7.25 -8.72 3.65
C SER A 138 6.54 -9.83 4.45
N VAL A 139 6.66 -9.79 5.78
CA VAL A 139 5.99 -10.74 6.68
C VAL A 139 4.48 -10.53 6.68
N LEU A 140 4.01 -9.28 6.65
CA LEU A 140 2.57 -8.94 6.65
C LEU A 140 1.86 -9.17 5.32
N GLY A 141 2.58 -9.26 4.19
CA GLY A 141 2.00 -9.69 2.92
C GLY A 141 1.61 -11.18 2.86
N ASP A 142 2.03 -11.99 3.83
CA ASP A 142 1.63 -13.40 3.88
C ASP A 142 0.27 -13.57 4.57
N GLU A 143 -0.73 -14.07 3.84
CA GLU A 143 -2.10 -14.27 4.33
C GLU A 143 -2.15 -15.11 5.63
N TYR A 144 -1.32 -16.15 5.74
CA TYR A 144 -1.28 -17.01 6.92
C TYR A 144 -0.69 -16.27 8.13
N THR A 145 0.22 -15.33 7.89
CA THR A 145 0.79 -14.49 8.94
C THR A 145 -0.26 -13.52 9.46
N ARG A 146 -1.02 -12.89 8.56
CA ARG A 146 -2.16 -12.04 8.94
C ARG A 146 -3.21 -12.83 9.72
N ALA A 147 -3.57 -14.04 9.26
CA ALA A 147 -4.50 -14.90 9.99
C ALA A 147 -3.99 -15.31 11.38
N VAL A 148 -2.68 -15.57 11.52
CA VAL A 148 -2.05 -15.84 12.83
C VAL A 148 -2.13 -14.61 13.74
N LEU A 149 -1.86 -13.41 13.23
CA LEU A 149 -1.98 -12.16 14.00
C LEU A 149 -3.42 -11.89 14.44
N THR A 150 -4.40 -11.98 13.54
CA THR A 150 -5.84 -11.86 13.87
C THR A 150 -6.28 -12.90 14.90
N ALA A 151 -5.72 -14.11 14.90
CA ALA A 151 -6.06 -15.11 15.90
C ALA A 151 -5.44 -14.84 17.29
N MET A 152 -4.43 -13.99 17.36
CA MET A 152 -3.78 -13.59 18.61
C MET A 152 -4.56 -12.42 19.24
N GLU A 153 -5.30 -12.70 20.30
CA GLU A 153 -5.94 -11.67 21.12
C GLU A 153 -4.89 -10.78 21.84
N GLN A 154 -5.34 -9.74 22.56
CA GLN A 154 -4.48 -8.84 23.36
C GLN A 154 -3.73 -9.50 24.53
N THR A 155 -3.99 -10.78 24.79
CA THR A 155 -3.35 -11.54 25.87
C THR A 155 -2.45 -12.63 25.31
N ALA A 156 -1.41 -12.99 26.08
CA ALA A 156 -0.47 -14.02 25.65
C ALA A 156 -1.19 -15.36 25.43
N MET A 157 -1.12 -15.88 24.20
CA MET A 157 -1.82 -17.11 23.79
C MET A 157 -0.83 -18.21 23.40
N PRO A 158 -1.03 -19.48 23.81
CA PRO A 158 -0.19 -20.58 23.37
C PRO A 158 -0.42 -20.90 21.89
N ALA A 159 0.63 -21.31 21.16
CA ALA A 159 0.56 -21.64 19.74
C ALA A 159 -0.53 -22.65 19.34
N ARG A 160 -0.95 -23.52 20.27
CA ARG A 160 -2.08 -24.42 20.05
C ARG A 160 -3.41 -23.67 19.92
N GLY A 161 -3.68 -22.72 20.82
CA GLY A 161 -4.91 -21.93 20.75
C GLY A 161 -4.96 -21.07 19.48
N ILE A 162 -3.81 -20.52 19.09
CA ILE A 162 -3.66 -19.78 17.83
C ILE A 162 -3.98 -20.67 16.64
N ALA A 163 -3.42 -21.89 16.58
CA ALA A 163 -3.68 -22.85 15.50
C ALA A 163 -5.15 -23.25 15.40
N ASP A 164 -5.79 -23.53 16.54
CA ASP A 164 -7.20 -23.91 16.61
C ASP A 164 -8.11 -22.75 16.13
N ARG A 165 -7.73 -21.49 16.41
CA ARG A 165 -8.52 -20.31 16.04
C ARG A 165 -8.31 -19.85 14.59
N ALA A 166 -7.07 -19.84 14.13
CA ALA A 166 -6.73 -19.48 12.75
C ALA A 166 -7.04 -20.59 11.73
N ASP A 167 -7.55 -21.74 12.19
CA ASP A 167 -7.83 -22.93 11.36
C ASP A 167 -6.63 -23.38 10.51
N VAL A 168 -5.43 -23.36 11.10
CA VAL A 168 -4.17 -23.71 10.42
C VAL A 168 -3.36 -24.71 11.21
N SER A 169 -2.45 -25.41 10.53
CA SER A 169 -1.60 -26.39 11.19
C SER A 169 -0.66 -25.75 12.22
N ARG A 170 -0.41 -26.44 13.33
CA ARG A 170 0.59 -26.00 14.33
C ARG A 170 1.98 -25.73 13.73
N PRO A 171 2.52 -26.55 12.81
CA PRO A 171 3.77 -26.22 12.12
C PRO A 171 3.72 -24.90 11.35
N THR A 172 2.58 -24.58 10.70
CA THR A 172 2.39 -23.28 10.03
C THR A 172 2.43 -22.15 11.04
N VAL A 173 1.71 -22.27 12.17
CA VAL A 173 1.71 -21.26 13.24
C VAL A 173 3.12 -21.02 13.79
N TYR A 174 3.87 -22.08 14.14
CA TYR A 174 5.24 -21.90 14.63
C TYR A 174 6.15 -21.20 13.62
N ARG A 175 6.03 -21.53 12.32
CA ARG A 175 6.80 -20.85 11.28
C ARG A 175 6.46 -19.36 11.18
N ARG A 176 5.18 -18.98 11.33
CA ARG A 176 4.77 -17.57 11.29
C ARG A 176 5.14 -16.83 12.56
N LEU A 177 4.94 -17.44 13.73
CA LEU A 177 5.36 -16.86 15.01
C LEU A 177 6.88 -16.62 15.07
N ASN A 178 7.70 -17.52 14.51
CA ASN A 178 9.15 -17.30 14.43
C ASN A 178 9.46 -16.04 13.59
N ARG A 179 8.88 -15.90 12.39
CA ARG A 179 9.06 -14.71 11.55
C ARG A 179 8.58 -13.42 12.23
N LEU A 180 7.41 -13.48 12.87
CA LEU A 180 6.86 -12.35 13.63
C LEU A 180 7.74 -11.96 14.82
N THR A 181 8.41 -12.95 15.44
CA THR A 181 9.38 -12.70 16.51
C THR A 181 10.68 -12.11 15.97
N GLU A 182 11.15 -12.58 14.81
CA GLU A 182 12.34 -12.06 14.14
C GLU A 182 12.20 -10.57 13.80
N VAL A 183 11.01 -10.13 13.34
CA VAL A 183 10.72 -8.70 13.07
C VAL A 183 10.29 -7.91 14.32
N GLY A 184 10.19 -8.56 15.48
CA GLY A 184 9.83 -7.93 16.75
C GLY A 184 8.35 -7.54 16.90
N LEU A 185 7.47 -8.00 16.01
CA LEU A 185 6.02 -7.76 16.13
C LEU A 185 5.36 -8.66 17.18
N VAL A 186 5.92 -9.86 17.40
CA VAL A 186 5.46 -10.80 18.42
C VAL A 186 6.59 -11.12 19.38
N GLU A 187 6.28 -11.21 20.66
CA GLU A 187 7.22 -11.70 21.67
C GLU A 187 6.76 -13.02 22.27
N THR A 188 7.74 -13.78 22.77
CA THR A 188 7.49 -14.99 23.53
C THR A 188 7.37 -14.66 25.02
N VAL A 189 6.29 -15.12 25.65
CA VAL A 189 6.07 -15.03 27.09
C VAL A 189 5.97 -16.43 27.69
N THR A 190 6.67 -16.66 28.80
CA THR A 190 6.54 -17.91 29.56
C THR A 190 5.39 -17.79 30.56
N THR A 191 4.40 -18.66 30.45
CA THR A 191 3.28 -18.72 31.41
C THR A 191 3.53 -19.84 32.42
N ALA A 192 3.67 -19.46 33.70
CA ALA A 192 3.84 -20.41 34.78
C ALA A 192 2.50 -21.07 35.11
N GLN A 193 2.44 -22.39 35.03
CA GLN A 193 1.28 -23.16 35.48
C GLN A 193 1.51 -23.71 36.89
N SER A 194 0.42 -23.85 37.66
CA SER A 194 0.44 -24.43 39.00
C SER A 194 0.93 -25.89 39.07
N ASN A 195 1.12 -26.55 37.92
CA ASN A 195 1.59 -27.93 37.78
C ASN A 195 3.08 -28.05 37.38
N GLY A 196 3.81 -26.94 37.26
CA GLY A 196 5.24 -26.93 36.89
C GLY A 196 5.54 -27.17 35.40
N GLN A 197 4.54 -27.19 34.52
CA GLN A 197 4.76 -27.16 33.08
C GLN A 197 4.64 -25.73 32.55
N ASP A 198 5.78 -25.05 32.45
CA ASP A 198 5.87 -23.77 31.75
C ASP A 198 5.48 -23.98 30.29
N ARG A 199 4.53 -23.18 29.81
CA ARG A 199 4.12 -23.22 28.41
C ARG A 199 4.46 -21.89 27.74
N GLN A 200 5.13 -22.01 26.60
CA GLN A 200 5.38 -20.89 25.70
C GLN A 200 4.04 -20.32 25.20
N ALA A 201 3.83 -19.05 25.47
CA ALA A 201 2.76 -18.24 24.93
C ALA A 201 3.35 -17.10 24.11
N TYR A 202 2.54 -16.49 23.27
CA TYR A 202 2.94 -15.46 22.33
C TYR A 202 2.00 -14.28 22.48
N ARG A 203 2.54 -13.06 22.39
CA ARG A 203 1.77 -11.83 22.48
C ARG A 203 2.26 -10.86 21.41
N VAL A 204 1.35 -10.10 20.81
CA VAL A 204 1.71 -8.95 19.99
C VAL A 204 2.42 -7.91 20.86
N ALA A 205 3.63 -7.53 20.46
CA ALA A 205 4.49 -6.61 21.20
C ALA A 205 4.26 -5.14 20.84
N LEU A 206 3.62 -4.88 19.69
CA LEU A 206 3.44 -3.56 19.12
C LEU A 206 1.97 -3.30 18.81
N ASP A 207 1.44 -2.18 19.30
CA ASP A 207 0.07 -1.78 18.97
C ASP A 207 -0.01 -1.09 17.60
N ALA A 208 1.07 -0.42 17.19
CA ALA A 208 1.15 0.27 15.91
C ALA A 208 2.60 0.46 15.44
N VAL A 209 2.76 0.61 14.13
CA VAL A 209 4.02 0.96 13.46
C VAL A 209 3.75 2.04 12.42
N ALA A 210 4.58 3.09 12.41
CA ALA A 210 4.59 4.09 11.35
C ALA A 210 5.66 3.71 10.31
N CYS A 211 5.27 3.61 9.06
CA CYS A 211 6.12 3.25 7.93
C CYS A 211 6.25 4.46 7.00
N SER A 212 7.46 4.92 6.75
CA SER A 212 7.72 5.92 5.70
C SER A 212 7.86 5.22 4.36
N LEU A 213 7.15 5.71 3.34
CA LEU A 213 7.20 5.16 1.99
C LEU A 213 8.32 5.80 1.14
N ILE A 214 8.97 6.85 1.66
CA ILE A 214 9.88 7.70 0.89
C ILE A 214 11.32 7.75 1.44
N ASP A 215 11.55 7.38 2.70
CA ASP A 215 12.87 7.50 3.35
C ASP A 215 13.81 6.31 3.12
N GLY A 216 13.34 5.32 2.37
CA GLY A 216 14.10 4.11 2.05
C GLY A 216 14.09 3.04 3.15
N SER A 217 13.45 3.26 4.30
CA SER A 217 13.29 2.25 5.37
C SER A 217 12.50 1.02 4.92
N THR A 218 11.74 1.16 3.85
CA THR A 218 10.90 0.12 3.25
C THR A 218 11.61 -0.65 2.14
N ILE A 219 12.81 -0.25 1.72
CA ILE A 219 13.57 -0.96 0.68
C ILE A 219 14.86 -1.54 1.27
N ASP A 220 15.34 -2.62 0.67
CA ASP A 220 16.69 -3.09 0.95
C ASP A 220 17.69 -2.07 0.37
N ALA A 221 18.31 -1.26 1.24
CA ALA A 221 19.16 -0.11 0.89
C ALA A 221 20.32 -0.45 -0.09
N ALA A 222 20.71 -1.73 -0.20
CA ALA A 222 21.73 -2.19 -1.15
C ALA A 222 21.31 -2.07 -2.63
N ALA A 223 20.03 -1.85 -2.93
CA ALA A 223 19.49 -1.90 -4.30
C ALA A 223 19.54 -0.55 -5.07
N MET A 224 19.64 0.60 -4.41
CA MET A 224 19.36 1.91 -5.04
C MET A 224 20.55 2.88 -5.16
N ASP A 225 21.72 2.58 -4.56
CA ASP A 225 22.86 3.52 -4.43
C ASP A 225 23.63 3.83 -5.74
N ALA A 226 23.25 3.25 -6.88
CA ALA A 226 24.05 3.36 -8.11
C ALA A 226 23.57 4.40 -9.14
N ALA A 227 22.39 5.02 -8.97
CA ALA A 227 21.70 5.66 -10.10
C ALA A 227 21.53 7.20 -10.01
N ASP A 228 22.24 7.89 -9.12
CA ASP A 228 22.20 9.37 -9.03
C ASP A 228 23.29 10.06 -9.86
N THR A 229 23.57 9.53 -11.05
CA THR A 229 24.21 10.34 -12.09
C THR A 229 23.12 10.86 -13.00
N GLU A 230 22.81 12.15 -12.84
CA GLU A 230 21.99 12.92 -13.77
C GLU A 230 22.65 12.90 -15.15
N THR A 231 22.23 11.98 -16.01
CA THR A 231 22.31 12.17 -17.45
C THR A 231 20.89 12.41 -17.92
N ALA A 232 20.63 13.64 -18.37
CA ALA A 232 19.52 13.89 -19.27
C ALA A 232 19.77 13.05 -20.54
N GLU A 233 19.19 11.86 -20.63
CA GLU A 233 19.33 10.99 -21.81
C GLU A 233 18.17 11.19 -22.79
N PRO A 234 18.46 11.11 -24.10
CA PRO A 234 17.52 11.40 -25.16
C PRO A 234 16.52 10.27 -25.36
N ASP A 235 15.31 10.71 -25.63
CA ASP A 235 14.09 9.96 -25.89
C ASP A 235 14.24 8.96 -27.06
N THR A 236 14.24 7.66 -26.75
CA THR A 236 13.97 6.64 -27.75
C THR A 236 12.50 6.27 -27.65
N ALA A 237 11.73 6.74 -28.64
CA ALA A 237 10.31 6.53 -28.82
C ALA A 237 9.87 5.08 -28.51
N GLU A 238 8.90 4.93 -27.60
CA GLU A 238 8.17 3.68 -27.43
C GLU A 238 7.22 3.45 -28.63
N PRO A 239 6.98 2.19 -29.03
CA PRO A 239 6.18 1.91 -30.21
C PRO A 239 4.71 2.26 -29.97
N GLU A 240 4.13 2.96 -30.95
CA GLU A 240 2.77 3.45 -30.96
C GLU A 240 1.75 2.34 -30.63
N SER A 241 0.90 2.61 -29.63
CA SER A 241 -0.32 1.86 -29.42
C SER A 241 -1.29 2.23 -30.54
N ASN A 242 -1.56 1.27 -31.42
CA ASN A 242 -2.41 1.40 -32.60
C ASN A 242 -3.86 1.73 -32.20
N GLU A 243 -4.22 3.01 -32.18
CA GLU A 243 -5.62 3.46 -32.14
C GLU A 243 -6.25 3.26 -33.52
N ARG A 244 -7.21 2.34 -33.60
CA ARG A 244 -8.10 2.17 -34.75
C ARG A 244 -8.90 3.46 -34.94
N THR A 245 -8.60 4.21 -35.99
CA THR A 245 -9.49 5.24 -36.50
C THR A 245 -10.71 4.58 -37.15
N GLU A 246 -11.85 4.63 -36.46
CA GLU A 246 -13.18 4.59 -37.09
C GLU A 246 -13.36 5.88 -37.91
N SER A 247 -13.55 5.73 -39.23
CA SER A 247 -13.97 6.81 -40.12
C SER A 247 -15.50 6.90 -40.15
N PRO A 248 -16.11 8.08 -39.95
CA PRO A 248 -17.53 8.27 -40.20
C PRO A 248 -17.80 8.93 -41.56
N ASP A 249 -18.81 8.36 -42.24
CA ASP A 249 -19.95 8.99 -42.92
C ASP A 249 -19.82 10.00 -44.11
N ALA A 250 -20.88 9.94 -44.94
CA ALA A 250 -21.32 10.81 -46.04
C ALA A 250 -20.73 10.53 -47.45
N GLY A 251 -21.50 10.50 -48.53
CA GLY A 251 -22.93 10.78 -48.72
C GLY A 251 -23.32 10.51 -50.18
N ASP A 252 -24.62 10.32 -50.35
CA ASP A 252 -25.39 10.18 -51.58
C ASP A 252 -25.11 11.28 -52.63
N ASP A 253 -25.00 10.91 -53.91
CA ASP A 253 -25.49 11.72 -55.03
C ASP A 253 -25.54 10.93 -56.35
N ARG A 254 -26.75 10.54 -56.76
CA ARG A 254 -27.15 10.36 -58.18
C ARG A 254 -27.63 11.73 -58.73
N PRO A 255 -27.92 11.94 -60.03
CA PRO A 255 -27.78 11.10 -61.24
C PRO A 255 -27.13 11.85 -62.44
N THR A 256 -27.04 11.23 -63.62
CA THR A 256 -27.58 11.81 -64.88
C THR A 256 -27.57 10.80 -66.03
N VAL A 257 -28.55 11.02 -66.91
CA VAL A 257 -28.99 10.26 -68.09
C VAL A 257 -28.23 10.70 -69.35
N SER A 258 -28.37 9.88 -70.42
CA SER A 258 -28.17 10.11 -71.87
C SER A 258 -26.92 9.44 -72.46
N ALA A 259 -26.97 8.71 -73.57
CA ALA A 259 -28.01 8.43 -74.56
C ALA A 259 -27.77 7.06 -75.22
#